data_AF-A0A950FL53-F1
#
_entry.id   AF-A0A950FL53-F1
#
_cell.length_a   1.000
_cell.length_b   1.000
_cell.length_c   1.000
_cell.angle_alpha   90.00
_cell.angle_beta   90.00
_cell.angle_gamma   90.00
#
_symmetry.space_group_name_H-M   'P 1'
#
loop_
_entity.id
_entity.type
_entity.pdbx_description
1 polymer ?
#
loop_
_entity_poly.entity_id
_entity_poly.type
_entity_poly.pdbx_seq_one_letter_code
_entity_poly.pdbx_strand_id
1 'polypeptide(L)'
;MGHSYNVICDGRRICAQEPGEPDLSDSLAFAIAKIAKCLNWLKVEVRGSPGFQERFRWHALHEADFYNWTIEAARVLKQQRPANIDWEGLVEELEDLGISQERALQSHLRVLLTHLLKWVYEPARRSKSWRISIENARDEVRELLDRNPGLSPKITSICGSAYRKARRDATSETDLDEDAFPPTLLWSYDQVMDDYFWPSAENDVH
;
A
#
# COMPACT_ATOMS: atom_id res chain seq x y z
N MET A 1 -35.65 -17.78 5.08
CA MET A 1 -34.96 -18.16 6.33
C MET A 1 -33.76 -17.25 6.47
N GLY A 2 -33.74 -16.37 7.47
CA GLY A 2 -32.62 -15.45 7.68
C GLY A 2 -31.36 -16.23 8.06
N HIS A 3 -30.24 -15.91 7.43
CA HIS A 3 -28.94 -16.49 7.79
C HIS A 3 -28.43 -15.75 9.02
N SER A 4 -28.05 -16.45 10.08
CA SER A 4 -27.45 -15.79 11.25
C SER A 4 -25.95 -15.62 11.01
N TYR A 5 -25.48 -14.38 11.05
CA TYR A 5 -24.06 -14.03 10.96
C TYR A 5 -23.48 -13.69 12.33
N ASN A 6 -22.30 -14.20 12.63
CA ASN A 6 -21.55 -13.87 13.85
C ASN A 6 -20.06 -13.70 13.54
N VAL A 7 -19.49 -12.56 13.95
CA VAL A 7 -18.04 -12.34 14.00
C VAL A 7 -17.64 -12.28 15.47
N ILE A 8 -16.80 -13.20 15.89
CA ILE A 8 -16.29 -13.31 17.26
C ILE A 8 -14.78 -13.10 17.20
N CYS A 9 -14.27 -12.25 18.08
CA CYS A 9 -12.84 -12.04 18.24
C CYS A 9 -12.41 -12.18 19.69
N ASP A 10 -11.41 -13.04 19.94
CA ASP A 10 -10.89 -13.32 21.29
C ASP A 10 -12.00 -13.65 22.31
N GLY A 11 -13.02 -14.40 21.86
CA GLY A 11 -14.20 -14.77 22.64
C GLY A 11 -15.21 -13.65 22.87
N ARG A 12 -14.94 -12.43 22.39
CA ARG A 12 -15.89 -11.31 22.41
C ARG A 12 -16.64 -11.24 21.08
N ARG A 13 -17.96 -11.10 21.15
CA ARG A 13 -18.84 -10.98 19.99
C ARG A 13 -18.78 -9.54 19.48
N ILE A 14 -18.25 -9.35 18.26
CA ILE A 14 -18.04 -8.02 17.66
C ILE A 14 -19.19 -7.63 16.73
N CYS A 15 -19.76 -8.62 16.04
CA CYS A 15 -20.95 -8.41 15.23
C CYS A 15 -21.83 -9.65 15.31
N ALA A 16 -23.13 -9.46 15.54
CA ALA A 16 -24.14 -10.51 15.56
C ALA A 16 -25.45 -9.97 15.03
N GLN A 17 -26.22 -10.81 14.35
CA GLN A 17 -27.60 -10.49 13.97
C GLN A 17 -28.56 -10.95 15.06
N GLU A 18 -29.21 -10.01 15.73
CA GLU A 18 -30.31 -10.30 16.65
C GLU A 18 -31.64 -10.48 15.88
N PRO A 19 -32.62 -11.23 16.41
CA PRO A 19 -33.93 -11.36 15.77
C PRO A 19 -34.60 -9.99 15.60
N GLY A 20 -34.79 -9.55 14.35
CA GLY A 20 -35.44 -8.27 14.02
C GLY A 20 -34.50 -7.16 13.54
N GLU A 21 -33.18 -7.38 13.56
CA GLU A 21 -32.21 -6.46 12.94
C GLU A 21 -32.12 -6.63 11.41
N PRO A 22 -31.74 -5.58 10.66
CA PRO A 22 -31.46 -5.68 9.24
C PRO A 22 -30.43 -6.77 8.96
N ASP A 23 -30.65 -7.57 7.91
CA ASP A 23 -29.76 -8.66 7.53
C ASP A 23 -28.35 -8.12 7.24
N LEU A 24 -27.34 -8.61 7.97
CA LEU A 24 -25.95 -8.29 7.68
C LEU A 24 -25.59 -8.91 6.33
N SER A 25 -25.19 -8.11 5.34
CA SER A 25 -24.78 -8.69 4.07
C SER A 25 -23.47 -9.45 4.21
N ASP A 26 -23.28 -10.49 3.38
CA ASP A 26 -22.02 -11.25 3.31
C ASP A 26 -20.80 -10.33 3.11
N SER A 27 -20.95 -9.21 2.40
CA SER A 27 -19.90 -8.21 2.16
C SER A 27 -19.47 -7.48 3.43
N LEU A 28 -20.43 -7.14 4.30
CA LEU A 28 -20.16 -6.43 5.55
C LEU A 28 -19.49 -7.36 6.58
N ALA A 29 -19.99 -8.59 6.73
CA ALA A 29 -19.37 -9.60 7.59
C ALA A 29 -17.92 -9.91 7.13
N PHE A 30 -17.68 -9.88 5.82
CA PHE A 30 -16.36 -10.13 5.24
C PHE A 30 -15.37 -9.00 5.56
N ALA A 31 -15.80 -7.74 5.41
CA ALA A 31 -14.99 -6.57 5.73
C ALA A 31 -14.56 -6.59 7.21
N ILE A 32 -15.51 -6.79 8.14
CA ILE A 32 -15.24 -6.81 9.59
C ILE A 32 -14.24 -7.92 9.96
N ALA A 33 -14.45 -9.14 9.46
CA ALA A 33 -13.57 -10.26 9.77
C ALA A 33 -12.14 -10.09 9.22
N LYS A 34 -12.00 -9.47 8.05
CA LYS A 34 -10.68 -9.18 7.48
C LYS A 34 -9.95 -8.08 8.25
N ILE A 35 -10.63 -7.01 8.66
CA ILE A 35 -10.04 -5.94 9.50
C ILE A 35 -9.54 -6.52 10.81
N ALA A 36 -10.36 -7.33 11.48
CA ALA A 36 -10.00 -8.02 12.71
C ALA A 36 -8.71 -8.85 12.56
N LYS A 37 -8.54 -9.53 11.43
CA LYS A 37 -7.32 -10.29 11.11
C LYS A 37 -6.13 -9.37 10.84
N CYS A 38 -6.31 -8.27 10.10
CA CYS A 38 -5.25 -7.30 9.78
C CYS A 38 -4.74 -6.52 10.99
N LEU A 39 -5.61 -6.23 11.95
CA LEU A 39 -5.25 -5.63 13.24
C LEU A 39 -4.63 -6.65 14.22
N ASN A 40 -4.29 -7.84 13.72
CA ASN A 40 -3.59 -8.89 14.45
C ASN A 40 -4.34 -9.39 15.70
N TRP A 41 -5.68 -9.35 15.67
CA TRP A 41 -6.45 -9.94 16.74
C TRP A 41 -6.31 -11.48 16.72
N LEU A 42 -5.99 -12.05 17.89
CA LEU A 42 -5.38 -13.38 18.01
C LEU A 42 -6.30 -14.52 17.56
N LYS A 43 -7.62 -14.37 17.69
CA LYS A 43 -8.60 -15.37 17.25
C LYS A 43 -9.85 -14.74 16.65
N VAL A 44 -9.88 -14.64 15.32
CA VAL A 44 -11.10 -14.28 14.58
C VAL A 44 -11.85 -15.54 14.18
N GLU A 45 -13.05 -15.73 14.75
CA GLU A 45 -14.01 -16.75 14.34
C GLU A 45 -15.16 -16.10 13.59
N VAL A 46 -15.49 -16.63 12.41
CA VAL A 46 -16.61 -16.13 11.62
C VAL A 46 -17.58 -17.26 11.33
N ARG A 47 -18.86 -17.03 11.64
CA ARG A 47 -19.98 -17.90 11.28
C ARG A 47 -20.94 -17.13 10.38
N GLY A 48 -21.36 -17.78 9.30
CA GLY A 48 -22.20 -17.21 8.26
C GLY A 48 -22.56 -18.28 7.23
N SER A 49 -23.05 -17.86 6.06
CA SER A 49 -23.40 -18.79 4.97
C SER A 49 -22.21 -19.67 4.53
N PRO A 50 -22.44 -20.88 4.00
CA PRO A 50 -21.35 -21.72 3.47
C PRO A 50 -20.50 -21.01 2.42
N GLY A 51 -21.14 -20.26 1.51
CA GLY A 51 -20.44 -19.46 0.50
C GLY A 51 -19.61 -18.32 1.09
N PHE A 52 -20.06 -17.71 2.19
CA PHE A 52 -19.26 -16.73 2.93
C PHE A 52 -18.00 -17.36 3.53
N GLN A 53 -18.12 -18.51 4.21
CA GLN A 53 -16.97 -19.16 4.86
C GLN A 53 -15.91 -19.62 3.85
N GLU A 54 -16.35 -20.14 2.71
CA GLU A 54 -15.45 -20.54 1.62
C GLU A 54 -14.70 -19.33 1.04
N ARG A 55 -15.41 -18.25 0.71
CA ARG A 55 -14.80 -17.02 0.18
C ARG A 55 -13.82 -16.37 1.15
N PHE A 56 -14.17 -16.32 2.45
CA PHE A 56 -13.28 -15.78 3.49
C PHE A 56 -11.99 -16.58 3.60
N ARG A 57 -12.05 -17.92 3.61
CA ARG A 57 -10.85 -18.77 3.61
C ARG A 57 -9.98 -18.54 2.37
N TRP A 58 -10.60 -18.49 1.20
CA TRP A 58 -9.87 -18.29 -0.06
C TRP A 58 -9.15 -16.93 -0.10
N HIS A 59 -9.83 -15.85 0.29
CA HIS A 59 -9.23 -14.52 0.31
C HIS A 59 -8.22 -14.33 1.45
N ALA A 60 -8.36 -15.05 2.56
CA ALA A 60 -7.36 -15.07 3.63
C ALA A 60 -6.03 -15.72 3.19
N LEU A 61 -6.06 -16.50 2.11
CA LEU A 61 -4.90 -17.18 1.52
C LEU A 61 -4.29 -16.41 0.33
N HIS A 62 -5.06 -15.52 -0.31
CA HIS A 62 -4.73 -14.96 -1.63
C HIS A 62 -4.79 -13.42 -1.65
N GLU A 63 -4.06 -12.74 -0.75
CA GLU A 63 -4.01 -11.26 -0.65
C GLU A 63 -3.36 -10.61 -1.90
N ALA A 64 -4.06 -10.69 -3.04
CA ALA A 64 -3.58 -10.27 -4.34
C ALA A 64 -3.75 -8.76 -4.60
N ASP A 65 -4.58 -8.08 -3.81
CA ASP A 65 -4.75 -6.62 -3.89
C ASP A 65 -5.22 -6.03 -2.58
N PHE A 66 -4.28 -5.89 -1.65
CA PHE A 66 -4.57 -5.42 -0.31
C PHE A 66 -5.04 -3.96 -0.29
N TYR A 67 -4.42 -3.09 -1.11
CA TYR A 67 -4.80 -1.69 -1.23
C TYR A 67 -6.25 -1.50 -1.67
N ASN A 68 -6.69 -2.12 -2.77
CA ASN A 68 -8.09 -1.95 -3.19
C ASN A 68 -9.08 -2.59 -2.21
N TRP A 69 -8.67 -3.68 -1.54
CA TRP A 69 -9.49 -4.29 -0.50
C TRP A 69 -9.78 -3.31 0.66
N THR A 70 -8.81 -2.53 1.14
CA THR A 70 -9.04 -1.58 2.25
C THR A 70 -10.01 -0.46 1.85
N ILE A 71 -9.85 0.09 0.64
CA ILE A 71 -10.72 1.14 0.11
C ILE A 71 -12.18 0.64 -0.03
N GLU A 72 -12.35 -0.55 -0.60
CA GLU A 72 -13.67 -1.16 -0.78
C GLU A 72 -14.32 -1.54 0.55
N ALA A 73 -13.54 -2.06 1.51
CA ALA A 73 -14.01 -2.34 2.86
C ALA A 73 -14.55 -1.05 3.52
N ALA A 74 -13.79 0.06 3.47
CA ALA A 74 -14.22 1.34 4.01
C ALA A 74 -15.54 1.83 3.38
N ARG A 75 -15.70 1.64 2.05
CA ARG A 75 -16.93 1.98 1.32
C ARG A 75 -18.14 1.17 1.79
N VAL A 76 -18.01 -0.16 1.90
CA VAL A 76 -19.09 -1.07 2.34
C VAL A 76 -19.52 -0.74 3.76
N LEU A 77 -18.56 -0.51 4.65
CA LEU A 77 -18.78 -0.10 6.03
C LEU A 77 -19.59 1.20 6.12
N LYS A 78 -19.19 2.23 5.37
CA LYS A 78 -19.87 3.53 5.34
C LYS A 78 -21.32 3.46 4.85
N GLN A 79 -21.64 2.55 3.92
CA GLN A 79 -22.97 2.42 3.33
C GLN A 79 -23.98 1.72 4.25
N GLN A 80 -23.54 0.78 5.10
CA GLN A 80 -24.46 -0.06 5.86
C GLN A 80 -24.70 0.38 7.32
N ARG A 81 -23.76 1.10 7.95
CA ARG A 81 -23.90 1.72 9.30
C ARG A 81 -24.61 0.89 10.42
N PRO A 82 -24.27 -0.37 10.71
CA PRO A 82 -24.76 -1.07 11.91
C PRO A 82 -24.60 -0.31 13.22
N ALA A 83 -25.60 -0.31 14.10
CA ALA A 83 -25.67 0.58 15.26
C ALA A 83 -24.59 0.39 16.36
N ASN A 84 -23.82 -0.71 16.35
CA ASN A 84 -22.94 -1.11 17.47
C ASN A 84 -21.43 -1.08 17.17
N ILE A 85 -21.01 -0.42 16.09
CA ILE A 85 -19.60 -0.31 15.69
C ILE A 85 -19.15 1.14 15.79
N ASP A 86 -17.94 1.38 16.31
CA ASP A 86 -17.28 2.68 16.22
C ASP A 86 -16.85 2.93 14.76
N TRP A 87 -17.77 3.50 13.99
CA TRP A 87 -17.61 3.70 12.54
C TRP A 87 -16.53 4.68 12.17
N GLU A 88 -16.33 5.71 12.99
CA GLU A 88 -15.36 6.76 12.69
C GLU A 88 -13.95 6.20 12.89
N GLY A 89 -13.69 5.53 14.02
CA GLY A 89 -12.41 4.87 14.25
C GLY A 89 -12.10 3.76 13.23
N LEU A 90 -13.08 2.94 12.86
CA LEU A 90 -12.85 1.84 11.92
C LEU A 90 -12.55 2.29 10.49
N VAL A 91 -13.20 3.37 10.03
CA VAL A 91 -12.94 3.94 8.71
C VAL A 91 -11.57 4.61 8.68
N GLU A 92 -11.22 5.35 9.73
CA GLU A 92 -9.90 5.99 9.85
C GLU A 92 -8.78 4.94 9.81
N GLU A 93 -8.87 3.86 10.58
CA GLU A 93 -7.88 2.78 10.60
C GLU A 93 -7.73 2.08 9.23
N LEU A 94 -8.82 1.91 8.50
CA LEU A 94 -8.78 1.32 7.16
C LEU A 94 -8.17 2.25 6.11
N GLU A 95 -8.51 3.53 6.16
CA GLU A 95 -7.91 4.55 5.31
C GLU A 95 -6.41 4.65 5.59
N ASP A 96 -6.02 4.68 6.87
CA ASP A 96 -4.62 4.67 7.30
C ASP A 96 -3.88 3.41 6.84
N LEU A 97 -4.52 2.25 6.85
CA LEU A 97 -3.94 1.00 6.36
C LEU A 97 -3.65 1.05 4.87
N GLY A 98 -4.58 1.56 4.04
CA GLY A 98 -4.34 1.78 2.61
C GLY A 98 -3.29 2.86 2.34
N ILE A 99 -3.36 3.99 3.06
CA ILE A 99 -2.41 5.10 2.96
C ILE A 99 -1.00 4.65 3.39
N SER A 100 -0.86 3.71 4.32
CA SER A 100 0.44 3.18 4.75
C SER A 100 1.18 2.49 3.60
N GLN A 101 0.48 1.73 2.75
CA GLN A 101 1.07 1.06 1.59
C GLN A 101 1.48 2.09 0.53
N GLU A 102 0.65 3.12 0.29
CA GLU A 102 0.99 4.23 -0.60
C GLU A 102 2.24 4.99 -0.11
N ARG A 103 2.33 5.26 1.20
CA ARG A 103 3.50 5.90 1.84
C ARG A 103 4.75 5.02 1.75
N ALA A 104 4.62 3.71 1.94
CA ALA A 104 5.72 2.76 1.79
C ALA A 104 6.24 2.76 0.34
N LEU A 105 5.36 2.65 -0.66
CA LEU A 105 5.72 2.77 -2.07
C LEU A 105 6.46 4.08 -2.37
N GLN A 106 5.94 5.20 -1.88
CA GLN A 106 6.59 6.50 -2.02
C GLN A 106 7.99 6.51 -1.40
N SER A 107 8.17 5.85 -0.24
CA SER A 107 9.45 5.78 0.45
C SER A 107 10.49 5.01 -0.35
N HIS A 108 10.14 3.82 -0.87
CA HIS A 108 11.07 3.04 -1.69
C HIS A 108 11.43 3.78 -2.99
N LEU A 109 10.45 4.39 -3.67
CA LEU A 109 10.70 5.23 -4.84
C LEU A 109 11.59 6.43 -4.53
N ARG A 110 11.41 7.08 -3.36
CA ARG A 110 12.27 8.18 -2.92
C ARG A 110 13.72 7.72 -2.79
N VAL A 111 13.95 6.60 -2.10
CA VAL A 111 15.30 6.03 -1.94
C VAL A 111 15.94 5.69 -3.29
N LEU A 112 15.19 5.05 -4.18
CA LEU A 112 15.63 4.71 -5.53
C LEU A 112 16.06 5.96 -6.30
N LEU A 113 15.17 6.96 -6.36
CA LEU A 113 15.42 8.21 -7.10
C LEU A 113 16.59 9.00 -6.50
N THR A 114 16.75 9.05 -5.18
CA THR A 114 17.90 9.69 -4.53
C THR A 114 19.21 9.05 -4.99
N HIS A 115 19.26 7.72 -5.02
CA HIS A 115 20.46 7.02 -5.44
C HIS A 115 20.72 7.13 -6.95
N LEU A 116 19.68 7.15 -7.79
CA LEU A 116 19.83 7.40 -9.22
C LEU A 116 20.36 8.83 -9.49
N LEU A 117 19.89 9.84 -8.76
CA LEU A 117 20.44 11.21 -8.85
C LEU A 117 21.92 11.22 -8.47
N LYS A 118 22.27 10.66 -7.31
CA LYS A 118 23.67 10.53 -6.88
C LYS A 118 24.52 9.76 -7.91
N TRP A 119 23.95 8.72 -8.51
CA TRP A 119 24.64 7.92 -9.53
C TRP A 119 25.02 8.75 -10.77
N VAL A 120 24.15 9.66 -11.20
CA VAL A 120 24.39 10.53 -12.38
C VAL A 120 25.36 11.64 -12.05
N TYR A 121 25.11 12.37 -10.97
CA TYR A 121 25.77 13.64 -10.68
C TYR A 121 27.08 13.49 -9.87
N GLU A 122 27.30 12.34 -9.23
CA GLU A 122 28.53 12.04 -8.48
C GLU A 122 29.23 10.78 -9.03
N PRO A 123 29.65 10.75 -10.31
CA PRO A 123 30.19 9.55 -10.95
C PRO A 123 31.46 9.03 -10.26
N ALA A 124 32.27 9.93 -9.69
CA ALA A 124 33.48 9.58 -8.95
C ALA A 124 33.20 8.87 -7.61
N ARG A 125 31.99 9.01 -7.06
CA ARG A 125 31.58 8.42 -5.77
C ARG A 125 30.72 7.15 -5.93
N ARG A 126 30.48 6.71 -7.17
CA ARG A 126 29.76 5.46 -7.45
C ARG A 126 30.42 4.30 -6.70
N SER A 127 29.60 3.55 -5.99
CA SER A 127 30.06 2.45 -5.15
C SER A 127 29.17 1.22 -5.30
N LYS A 128 29.70 0.06 -4.87
CA LYS A 128 28.90 -1.17 -4.78
C LYS A 128 27.69 -0.99 -3.86
N SER A 129 27.84 -0.22 -2.77
CA SER A 129 26.74 0.05 -1.86
C SER A 129 25.61 0.81 -2.54
N TRP A 130 25.91 1.83 -3.36
CA TRP A 130 24.85 2.58 -4.07
C TRP A 130 24.15 1.72 -5.11
N ARG A 131 24.88 0.85 -5.82
CA ARG A 131 24.29 -0.13 -6.73
C ARG A 131 23.30 -1.05 -6.01
N ILE A 132 23.73 -1.63 -4.88
CA ILE A 132 22.86 -2.49 -4.06
C ILE A 132 21.63 -1.73 -3.56
N SER A 133 21.79 -0.47 -3.14
CA SER A 133 20.64 0.35 -2.72
C SER A 133 19.63 0.60 -3.85
N ILE A 134 20.09 0.76 -5.09
CA ILE A 134 19.23 0.91 -6.28
C ILE A 134 18.51 -0.39 -6.59
N GLU A 135 19.24 -1.51 -6.65
CA GLU A 135 18.70 -2.83 -6.94
C GLU A 135 17.64 -3.24 -5.90
N ASN A 136 17.98 -3.15 -4.61
CA ASN A 136 17.05 -3.47 -3.52
C ASN A 136 15.80 -2.56 -3.57
N ALA A 137 15.95 -1.27 -3.83
CA ALA A 137 14.80 -0.38 -3.90
C ALA A 137 13.87 -0.71 -5.09
N ARG A 138 14.41 -1.20 -6.21
CA ARG A 138 13.60 -1.69 -7.33
C ARG A 138 12.82 -2.94 -6.94
N ASP A 139 13.47 -3.89 -6.28
CA ASP A 139 12.82 -5.13 -5.83
C ASP A 139 11.68 -4.84 -4.84
N GLU A 140 11.93 -4.00 -3.84
CA GLU A 140 10.90 -3.59 -2.86
C GLU A 140 9.71 -2.89 -3.53
N VAL A 141 9.95 -2.04 -4.53
CA VAL A 141 8.85 -1.40 -5.29
C VAL A 141 8.02 -2.43 -6.05
N ARG A 142 8.67 -3.40 -6.70
CA ARG A 142 7.98 -4.48 -7.44
C ARG A 142 7.15 -5.34 -6.50
N GLU A 143 7.75 -5.84 -5.43
CA GLU A 143 7.07 -6.67 -4.43
C GLU A 143 5.86 -5.95 -3.82
N LEU A 144 6.00 -4.67 -3.52
CA LEU A 144 4.91 -3.87 -2.98
C LEU A 144 3.76 -3.73 -3.99
N LEU A 145 4.07 -3.46 -5.26
CA LEU A 145 3.05 -3.33 -6.32
C LEU A 145 2.39 -4.67 -6.66
N ASP A 146 3.12 -5.77 -6.64
CA ASP A 146 2.57 -7.11 -6.86
C ASP A 146 1.53 -7.47 -5.80
N ARG A 147 1.70 -6.99 -4.56
CA ARG A 147 0.74 -7.17 -3.45
C ARG A 147 -0.33 -6.09 -3.38
N ASN A 148 -0.15 -4.99 -4.11
CA ASN A 148 -1.02 -3.81 -4.10
C ASN A 148 -1.23 -3.23 -5.51
N PRO A 149 -1.72 -4.01 -6.50
CA PRO A 149 -1.87 -3.55 -7.88
C PRO A 149 -2.84 -2.36 -8.01
N GLY A 150 -3.73 -2.14 -7.04
CA GLY A 150 -4.54 -0.91 -6.96
C GLY A 150 -3.75 0.40 -6.84
N LEU A 151 -2.46 0.34 -6.48
CA LEU A 151 -1.57 1.51 -6.47
C LEU A 151 -1.00 1.86 -7.87
N SER A 152 -1.01 0.93 -8.83
CA SER A 152 -0.44 1.16 -10.16
C SER A 152 -0.99 2.40 -10.87
N PRO A 153 -2.31 2.70 -10.85
CA PRO A 153 -2.84 3.93 -11.46
C PRO A 153 -2.30 5.22 -10.83
N LYS A 154 -1.81 5.18 -9.59
CA LYS A 154 -1.27 6.35 -8.88
C LYS A 154 0.24 6.54 -9.08
N ILE A 155 0.93 5.60 -9.75
CA ILE A 155 2.39 5.53 -9.75
C ILE A 155 3.06 6.81 -10.22
N THR A 156 2.55 7.44 -11.28
CA THR A 156 3.10 8.70 -11.82
C THR A 156 3.06 9.82 -10.78
N SER A 157 1.95 9.95 -10.06
CA SER A 157 1.78 10.96 -9.01
C SER A 157 2.73 10.69 -7.84
N ILE A 158 2.80 9.42 -7.40
CA ILE A 158 3.65 8.99 -6.30
C ILE A 158 5.13 9.21 -6.65
N CYS A 159 5.57 8.81 -7.85
CA CYS A 159 6.91 9.07 -8.38
C CYS A 159 7.24 10.57 -8.41
N GLY A 160 6.34 11.41 -8.90
CA GLY A 160 6.53 12.86 -8.90
C GLY A 160 6.69 13.42 -7.48
N SER A 161 5.89 12.95 -6.52
CA SER A 161 6.05 13.35 -5.13
C SER A 161 7.31 12.78 -4.47
N ALA A 162 7.74 11.58 -4.84
CA ALA A 162 8.97 10.96 -4.36
C ALA A 162 10.19 11.71 -4.89
N TYR A 163 10.20 12.09 -6.18
CA TYR A 163 11.28 12.81 -6.82
C TYR A 163 11.57 14.17 -6.16
N ARG A 164 10.51 14.94 -5.84
CA ARG A 164 10.68 16.22 -5.11
C ARG A 164 11.40 16.04 -3.77
N LYS A 165 11.16 14.93 -3.07
CA LYS A 165 11.86 14.61 -1.82
C LYS A 165 13.27 14.10 -2.10
N ALA A 166 13.44 13.29 -3.14
CA ALA A 166 14.73 12.74 -3.54
C ALA A 166 15.75 13.81 -3.94
N ARG A 167 15.33 14.91 -4.59
CA ARG A 167 16.22 16.06 -4.87
C ARG A 167 16.83 16.65 -3.59
N ARG A 168 16.00 16.82 -2.56
CA ARG A 168 16.44 17.34 -1.25
C ARG A 168 17.38 16.38 -0.53
N ASP A 169 17.10 15.09 -0.62
CA ASP A 169 17.98 14.06 -0.04
C ASP A 169 19.32 14.02 -0.77
N ALA A 170 19.31 14.06 -2.10
CA ALA A 170 20.53 14.11 -2.91
C ALA A 170 21.34 15.37 -2.58
N THR A 171 20.68 16.53 -2.44
CA THR A 171 21.31 17.78 -1.96
C THR A 171 21.96 17.59 -0.59
N SER A 172 21.30 16.85 0.32
CA SER A 172 21.81 16.62 1.68
C SER A 172 22.96 15.62 1.74
N GLU A 173 23.08 14.74 0.75
CA GLU A 173 24.09 13.66 0.67
C GLU A 173 25.24 13.95 -0.30
N THR A 174 25.14 15.07 -1.02
CA THR A 174 26.14 15.56 -1.98
C THR A 174 26.54 16.99 -1.64
N ASP A 175 27.59 17.51 -2.28
CA ASP A 175 27.99 18.91 -2.13
C ASP A 175 27.32 19.80 -3.21
N LEU A 176 26.21 19.34 -3.78
CA LEU A 176 25.47 20.02 -4.85
C LEU A 176 24.20 20.66 -4.30
N ASP A 177 23.89 21.87 -4.76
CA ASP A 177 22.62 22.55 -4.46
C ASP A 177 21.43 21.86 -5.13
N GLU A 178 20.22 22.04 -4.60
CA GLU A 178 19.01 21.41 -5.16
C GLU A 178 18.78 21.78 -6.64
N ASP A 179 19.19 22.98 -7.04
CA ASP A 179 19.09 23.48 -8.42
C ASP A 179 20.06 22.82 -9.41
N ALA A 180 21.06 22.07 -8.92
CA ALA A 180 21.88 21.21 -9.76
C ALA A 180 21.08 20.02 -10.32
N PHE A 181 19.96 19.66 -9.68
CA PHE A 181 19.06 18.62 -10.13
C PHE A 181 17.85 19.21 -10.86
N PRO A 182 17.39 18.61 -11.97
CA PRO A 182 16.20 19.07 -12.67
C PRO A 182 14.96 19.18 -11.78
N PRO A 183 14.09 20.18 -11.99
CA PRO A 183 12.91 20.39 -11.15
C PRO A 183 11.83 19.33 -11.35
N THR A 184 11.89 18.59 -12.46
CA THR A 184 10.97 17.50 -12.81
C THR A 184 11.72 16.22 -13.08
N LEU A 185 11.07 15.09 -12.80
CA LEU A 185 11.67 13.77 -13.02
C LEU A 185 12.03 13.58 -14.49
N LEU A 186 13.31 13.29 -14.76
CA LEU A 186 13.84 13.10 -16.12
C LEU A 186 13.42 11.78 -16.77
N TRP A 187 13.18 10.77 -15.95
CA TRP A 187 13.01 9.39 -16.39
C TRP A 187 11.57 8.94 -16.23
N SER A 188 11.07 8.18 -17.20
CA SER A 188 9.79 7.49 -17.03
C SER A 188 9.88 6.49 -15.88
N TYR A 189 8.72 6.08 -15.34
CA TYR A 189 8.68 5.01 -14.35
C TYR A 189 9.35 3.74 -14.88
N ASP A 190 9.10 3.36 -16.13
CA ASP A 190 9.68 2.17 -16.75
C ASP A 190 11.21 2.24 -16.81
N GLN A 191 11.78 3.41 -17.12
CA GLN A 191 13.23 3.61 -17.08
C GLN A 191 13.78 3.50 -15.65
N VAL A 192 13.14 4.17 -14.68
CA VAL A 192 13.56 4.12 -13.27
C VAL A 192 13.61 2.66 -12.77
N MET A 193 12.64 1.86 -13.20
CA MET A 193 12.46 0.46 -12.78
C MET A 193 13.19 -0.57 -13.65
N ASP A 194 13.86 -0.18 -14.73
CA ASP A 194 14.62 -1.11 -15.57
C ASP A 194 15.94 -1.49 -14.90
N ASP A 195 16.20 -2.78 -14.71
CA ASP A 195 17.42 -3.32 -14.09
C ASP A 195 18.70 -2.94 -14.85
N TYR A 196 18.58 -2.70 -16.15
CA TYR A 196 19.68 -2.32 -17.02
C TYR A 196 19.80 -0.81 -17.19
N PHE A 197 18.90 -0.02 -16.61
CA PHE A 197 18.96 1.42 -16.66
C PHE A 197 19.92 1.97 -15.58
N TRP A 198 21.05 2.51 -16.04
CA TRP A 198 22.09 3.12 -15.22
C TRP A 198 22.46 4.49 -15.79
N PRO A 199 21.72 5.55 -15.42
CA PRO A 199 21.79 6.84 -16.10
C PRO A 199 23.17 7.51 -16.00
N SER A 200 23.49 8.35 -16.97
CA SER A 200 24.75 9.09 -17.02
C SER A 200 24.53 10.52 -17.49
N ALA A 201 25.40 11.43 -17.04
CA ALA A 201 25.28 12.86 -17.37
C ALA A 201 25.38 13.14 -18.89
N GLU A 202 25.98 12.22 -19.66
CA GLU A 202 26.15 12.35 -21.11
C GLU A 202 24.89 12.02 -21.93
N ASN A 203 23.95 11.23 -21.38
CA ASN A 203 22.76 10.76 -22.11
C ASN A 203 21.45 11.38 -21.60
N ASP A 204 21.45 12.00 -20.41
CA ASP A 204 20.21 12.34 -19.68
C ASP A 204 20.12 13.82 -19.25
N VAL A 205 21.08 14.67 -19.61
CA VAL A 205 21.11 16.11 -19.27
C VAL A 205 20.95 16.94 -20.55
N HIS A 206 19.71 17.13 -21.00
CA HIS A 206 19.32 18.05 -22.08
C HIS A 206 18.13 18.90 -21.67
#